data_AF-A0A837IGR2-F1
#
_entry.id   AF-A0A837IGR2-F1
#
_cell.length_a   1.000
_cell.length_b   1.000
_cell.length_c   1.000
_cell.angle_alpha   90.00
_cell.angle_beta   90.00
_cell.angle_gamma   90.00
#
_symmetry.space_group_name_H-M   'P 1'
#
loop_
_entity.id
_entity.type
_entity.pdbx_description
1 polymer ?
#
loop_
_entity_poly.entity_id
_entity_poly.type
_entity_poly.pdbx_seq_one_letter_code
_entity_poly.pdbx_strand_id
1 'polypeptide(L)'
;MIKAVKRVLILTGRPVYFVLSQAALGLALLSHAISQWDKKRKKTKVIYRSFNFPKLKFPRLTLPKFEFPSVGPTFKLKELRFTLLELKVLSRIKKTAGRLSKKIRARKFKPTLRLVLPVCLLLFLMIAFYFYILRGLPSPKELDAREPEVSTKIYDRNGNLLYKIYKDQNRSIVPLTQIPIHVRLATLAAEDAEFYSHPGFSIRGIFRAVVQDLQTDSIQGGSTITQQLVKNTLLTPEKTITRKIKELILSIEVEANYTKDQILEMYLNEVSYGGTAYGIQEASESYFGKDVGSLDLAEAALLAGLPRSPTTYSPFGPNPTLAMERQKEVLHLMQVNKYITVDQEVAAANERLTFKPNKTEIRAPHFVMYIRQLLVNKYGEDMVEKGGLEVTTSLDLPIQVMAEQVVQSEVEKLRGLHVGNGSAV
;
A
#
# COMPACT_ATOMS: atom_id res chain seq x y z
N MET A 1 -34.66 15.76 -22.10
CA MET A 1 -33.20 15.47 -22.04
C MET A 1 -32.46 16.23 -20.93
N ILE A 2 -32.80 17.48 -20.60
CA ILE A 2 -32.05 18.32 -19.63
C ILE A 2 -32.27 17.93 -18.15
N LYS A 3 -33.43 17.34 -17.78
CA LYS A 3 -33.68 16.83 -16.41
C LYS A 3 -32.97 15.50 -16.09
N ALA A 4 -32.70 14.66 -17.10
CA ALA A 4 -31.97 13.39 -16.92
C ALA A 4 -30.47 13.63 -16.70
N VAL A 5 -29.90 14.61 -17.39
CA VAL A 5 -28.49 15.03 -17.22
C VAL A 5 -28.26 15.61 -15.82
N LYS A 6 -29.21 16.38 -15.27
CA LYS A 6 -29.12 16.92 -13.90
C LYS A 6 -29.13 15.86 -12.79
N ARG A 7 -29.81 14.71 -12.98
CA ARG A 7 -29.81 13.60 -11.99
C ARG A 7 -28.55 12.75 -12.05
N VAL A 8 -27.93 12.59 -13.22
CA VAL A 8 -26.64 11.89 -13.36
C VAL A 8 -25.47 12.72 -12.81
N LEU A 9 -25.58 14.06 -12.86
CA LEU A 9 -24.54 14.99 -12.38
C LEU A 9 -24.39 15.12 -10.86
N ILE A 10 -25.32 14.57 -10.06
CA ILE A 10 -25.24 14.59 -8.59
C ILE A 10 -24.54 13.33 -8.04
N LEU A 11 -24.34 12.31 -8.88
CA LEU A 11 -23.88 10.97 -8.47
C LEU A 11 -22.39 10.67 -8.72
N THR A 12 -21.64 11.56 -9.38
CA THR A 12 -20.22 11.32 -9.70
C THR A 12 -19.34 12.43 -9.15
N GLY A 13 -18.44 12.05 -8.23
CA GLY A 13 -17.60 12.96 -7.47
C GLY A 13 -16.75 13.89 -8.31
N ARG A 14 -16.29 14.97 -7.66
CA ARG A 14 -15.45 16.05 -8.18
C ARG A 14 -14.24 15.63 -9.06
N PRO A 15 -13.60 14.45 -8.91
CA PRO A 15 -12.52 14.01 -9.81
C PRO A 15 -13.00 13.71 -11.24
N VAL A 16 -14.21 13.16 -11.38
CA VAL A 16 -14.82 12.85 -12.70
C VAL A 16 -15.09 14.14 -13.46
N TYR A 17 -15.52 15.19 -12.74
CA TYR A 17 -15.70 16.53 -13.30
C TYR A 17 -14.37 17.13 -13.79
N PHE A 18 -13.28 16.98 -13.02
CA PHE A 18 -11.97 17.48 -13.43
C PHE A 18 -11.49 16.81 -14.72
N VAL A 19 -11.52 15.48 -14.80
CA VAL A 19 -11.07 14.73 -15.98
C VAL A 19 -11.95 15.00 -17.21
N LEU A 20 -13.29 15.03 -17.04
CA LEU A 20 -14.20 15.40 -18.12
C LEU A 20 -14.02 16.84 -18.57
N SER A 21 -13.73 17.77 -17.65
CA SER A 21 -13.45 19.18 -17.99
C SER A 21 -12.16 19.33 -18.79
N GLN A 22 -11.11 18.57 -18.46
CA GLN A 22 -9.85 18.57 -19.21
C GLN A 22 -10.00 17.92 -20.59
N ALA A 23 -10.78 16.85 -20.70
CA ALA A 23 -11.12 16.23 -21.98
C ALA A 23 -11.96 17.17 -22.87
N ALA A 24 -12.93 17.87 -22.28
CA ALA A 24 -13.74 18.88 -22.98
C ALA A 24 -12.88 20.08 -23.41
N LEU A 25 -11.94 20.52 -22.58
CA LEU A 25 -10.98 21.58 -22.92
C LEU A 25 -10.06 21.14 -24.06
N GLY A 26 -9.58 19.89 -24.03
CA GLY A 26 -8.80 19.29 -25.11
C GLY A 26 -9.55 19.24 -26.44
N LEU A 27 -10.82 18.82 -26.42
CA LEU A 27 -11.70 18.83 -27.60
C LEU A 27 -11.99 20.25 -28.11
N ALA A 28 -12.17 21.22 -27.21
CA ALA A 28 -12.37 22.62 -27.56
C ALA A 28 -11.12 23.25 -28.19
N LEU A 29 -9.94 22.95 -27.65
CA LEU A 29 -8.65 23.38 -28.23
C LEU A 29 -8.39 22.72 -29.59
N LEU A 30 -8.75 21.45 -29.74
CA LEU A 30 -8.67 20.74 -31.01
C LEU A 30 -9.62 21.35 -32.06
N SER A 31 -10.86 21.64 -31.66
CA SER A 31 -11.85 22.32 -32.50
C SER A 31 -11.39 23.73 -32.90
N HIS A 32 -10.81 24.49 -31.96
CA HIS A 32 -10.24 25.80 -32.23
C HIS A 32 -9.03 25.72 -33.18
N ALA A 33 -8.13 24.76 -32.98
CA ALA A 33 -6.99 24.53 -33.87
C ALA A 33 -7.44 24.16 -35.29
N ILE A 34 -8.48 23.34 -35.43
CA ILE A 34 -9.11 23.00 -36.72
C ILE A 34 -9.73 24.24 -37.36
N SER A 35 -10.44 25.08 -36.58
CA SER A 35 -11.04 26.33 -37.07
C SER A 35 -10.00 27.36 -37.54
N GLN A 36 -8.90 27.51 -36.80
CA GLN A 36 -7.80 28.41 -37.17
C GLN A 36 -7.02 27.89 -38.39
N TRP A 37 -6.89 26.57 -38.50
CA TRP A 37 -6.28 25.92 -39.66
C TRP A 37 -7.12 26.14 -40.94
N ASP A 38 -8.45 26.15 -40.82
CA ASP A 38 -9.37 26.39 -41.95
C ASP A 38 -9.40 27.87 -42.38
N LYS A 39 -9.31 28.81 -41.43
CA LYS A 39 -9.20 30.27 -41.72
C LYS A 39 -7.95 30.63 -42.54
N LYS A 40 -6.83 29.90 -42.38
CA LYS A 40 -5.55 30.17 -43.07
C LYS A 40 -5.54 29.80 -44.56
N ARG A 41 -6.53 29.09 -45.11
CA ARG A 41 -6.55 28.65 -46.53
C ARG A 41 -7.52 29.37 -47.49
N LYS A 42 -8.31 30.34 -47.00
CA LYS A 42 -9.15 31.32 -47.74
C LYS A 42 -10.27 30.80 -48.68
N LYS A 43 -11.34 31.62 -48.68
CA LYS A 43 -12.49 31.78 -49.61
C LYS A 43 -13.59 30.72 -49.54
N THR A 44 -14.38 30.75 -48.47
CA THR A 44 -15.81 30.42 -48.58
C THR A 44 -16.59 31.26 -47.57
N LYS A 45 -17.60 31.99 -48.04
CA LYS A 45 -18.56 32.71 -47.20
C LYS A 45 -19.41 31.63 -46.51
N VAL A 46 -19.04 31.23 -45.32
CA VAL A 46 -19.91 30.40 -44.46
C VAL A 46 -20.65 31.34 -43.53
N ILE A 47 -21.97 31.37 -43.66
CA ILE A 47 -22.87 32.09 -42.77
C ILE A 47 -22.83 31.38 -41.41
N TYR A 48 -22.28 32.02 -40.39
CA TYR A 48 -22.36 31.54 -39.02
C TYR A 48 -23.67 32.03 -38.40
N ARG A 49 -24.55 31.12 -37.99
CA ARG A 49 -25.51 31.42 -36.92
C ARG A 49 -24.72 31.45 -35.61
N SER A 50 -24.53 32.64 -35.04
CA SER A 50 -23.87 32.82 -33.76
C SER A 50 -24.68 32.12 -32.66
N PHE A 51 -24.09 31.11 -32.02
CA PHE A 51 -24.61 30.61 -30.74
C PHE A 51 -23.95 31.42 -29.63
N ASN A 52 -24.74 32.25 -28.94
CA ASN A 52 -24.30 32.98 -27.76
C ASN A 52 -24.23 32.01 -26.58
N PHE A 53 -23.02 31.67 -26.16
CA PHE A 53 -22.82 31.03 -24.85
C PHE A 53 -22.88 32.10 -23.74
N PRO A 54 -23.56 31.84 -22.62
CA PRO A 54 -23.51 32.72 -21.46
C PRO A 54 -22.07 32.79 -20.94
N LYS A 55 -21.59 34.02 -20.66
CA LYS A 55 -20.25 34.28 -20.09
C LYS A 55 -20.16 33.67 -18.69
N LEU A 56 -19.59 32.48 -18.56
CA LEU A 56 -19.17 31.95 -17.26
C LEU A 56 -17.91 32.69 -16.80
N LYS A 57 -18.04 33.49 -15.74
CA LYS A 57 -16.91 34.10 -15.03
C LYS A 57 -16.28 33.04 -14.13
N PHE A 58 -15.05 32.64 -14.43
CA PHE A 58 -14.23 31.87 -13.50
C PHE A 58 -13.47 32.83 -12.58
N PRO A 59 -13.36 32.54 -11.27
CA PRO A 59 -12.47 33.28 -10.38
C PRO A 59 -11.02 33.10 -10.85
N ARG A 60 -10.25 34.19 -10.88
CA ARG A 60 -8.82 34.15 -11.23
C ARG A 60 -8.06 33.44 -10.10
N LEU A 61 -7.64 32.20 -10.35
CA LEU A 61 -6.63 31.52 -9.53
C LEU A 61 -5.26 32.12 -9.85
N THR A 62 -4.71 32.88 -8.91
CA THR A 62 -3.30 33.28 -8.92
C THR A 62 -2.46 32.10 -8.43
N LEU A 63 -1.76 31.44 -9.34
CA LEU A 63 -0.72 30.47 -8.98
C LEU A 63 0.50 31.22 -8.43
N PRO A 64 1.14 30.76 -7.34
CA PRO A 64 2.41 31.33 -6.88
C PRO A 64 3.48 31.13 -7.95
N LYS A 65 4.30 32.17 -8.18
CA LYS A 65 5.44 32.08 -9.10
C LYS A 65 6.48 31.11 -8.52
N PHE A 66 6.64 29.97 -9.18
CA PHE A 66 7.75 29.06 -8.91
C PHE A 66 8.96 29.49 -9.74
N GLU A 67 10.05 29.86 -9.06
CA GLU A 67 11.36 29.97 -9.69
C GLU A 67 12.04 28.61 -9.63
N PHE A 68 12.32 28.03 -10.80
CA PHE A 68 13.14 26.84 -10.91
C PHE A 68 14.62 27.24 -10.76
N PRO A 69 15.44 26.55 -9.95
CA PRO A 69 16.88 26.75 -9.99
C PRO A 69 17.41 26.33 -11.37
N SER A 70 18.25 27.18 -11.96
CA SER A 70 18.86 26.96 -13.27
C SER A 70 19.89 25.84 -13.21
N VAL A 71 19.53 24.64 -13.68
CA VAL A 71 20.48 23.54 -13.86
C VAL A 71 21.01 23.57 -15.30
N GLY A 72 22.28 23.94 -15.46
CA GLY A 72 23.11 23.57 -16.61
C GLY A 72 24.28 22.70 -16.13
N PRO A 73 25.07 22.06 -17.02
CA PRO A 73 25.02 22.12 -18.48
C PRO A 73 24.51 20.83 -19.15
N THR A 74 24.19 20.98 -20.44
CA THR A 74 23.65 20.04 -21.41
C THR A 74 24.33 18.66 -21.47
N PHE A 75 23.55 17.58 -21.30
CA PHE A 75 23.94 16.22 -21.62
C PHE A 75 23.65 15.90 -23.09
N LYS A 76 24.67 15.45 -23.84
CA LYS A 76 24.51 14.82 -25.16
C LYS A 76 24.06 13.38 -24.96
N LEU A 77 22.85 13.05 -25.41
CA LEU A 77 22.38 11.66 -25.52
C LEU A 77 23.25 10.90 -26.52
N LYS A 78 24.09 10.00 -26.00
CA LYS A 78 24.77 8.96 -26.80
C LYS A 78 23.73 7.91 -27.18
N GLU A 79 23.72 7.53 -28.45
CA GLU A 79 22.74 6.67 -29.11
C GLU A 79 22.42 5.37 -28.34
N LEU A 80 21.17 5.20 -27.90
CA LEU A 80 20.63 3.88 -27.58
C LEU A 80 20.25 3.18 -28.90
N ARG A 81 21.04 2.18 -29.30
CA ARG A 81 20.68 1.26 -30.39
C ARG A 81 19.76 0.17 -29.84
N PHE A 82 18.49 0.20 -30.25
CA PHE A 82 17.60 -0.95 -30.08
C PHE A 82 17.85 -1.94 -31.24
N THR A 83 18.32 -3.14 -30.92
CA THR A 83 18.38 -4.27 -31.84
C THR A 83 16.96 -4.77 -32.11
N LEU A 84 16.45 -4.50 -33.30
CA LEU A 84 15.20 -5.07 -33.82
C LEU A 84 15.42 -6.56 -34.10
N LEU A 85 14.75 -7.42 -33.33
CA LEU A 85 14.53 -8.81 -33.69
C LEU A 85 13.77 -8.84 -35.04
N GLU A 86 14.44 -9.27 -36.12
CA GLU A 86 13.80 -9.42 -37.44
C GLU A 86 12.73 -10.52 -37.41
N LEU A 87 11.47 -10.11 -37.28
CA LEU A 87 10.32 -10.99 -37.53
C LEU A 87 10.17 -11.23 -39.04
N LYS A 88 10.63 -12.40 -39.50
CA LYS A 88 10.41 -13.03 -40.83
C LYS A 88 8.93 -13.11 -41.29
N VAL A 89 7.97 -12.61 -40.51
CA VAL A 89 6.52 -12.62 -40.79
C VAL A 89 6.11 -11.53 -41.80
N LEU A 90 6.89 -10.45 -41.95
CA LEU A 90 6.55 -9.33 -42.86
C LEU A 90 6.65 -9.67 -44.36
N SER A 91 7.35 -10.74 -44.74
CA SER A 91 7.53 -11.10 -46.15
C SER A 91 6.30 -11.80 -46.76
N ARG A 92 5.48 -12.48 -45.95
CA ARG A 92 4.26 -13.16 -46.42
C ARG A 92 3.07 -12.20 -46.58
N ILE A 93 3.01 -11.12 -45.80
CA ILE A 93 1.93 -10.11 -45.87
C ILE A 93 2.08 -9.22 -47.13
N LYS A 94 3.31 -8.97 -47.59
CA LYS A 94 3.57 -8.17 -48.81
C LYS A 94 3.01 -8.80 -50.09
N LYS A 95 2.96 -10.14 -50.19
CA LYS A 95 2.50 -10.82 -51.41
C LYS A 95 0.98 -10.84 -51.57
N THR A 96 0.22 -10.88 -50.47
CA THR A 96 -1.26 -10.82 -50.50
C THR A 96 -1.78 -9.38 -50.62
N ALA A 97 -1.11 -8.39 -50.03
CA ALA A 97 -1.49 -6.97 -50.19
C ALA A 97 -1.32 -6.45 -51.63
N GLY A 98 -0.38 -7.01 -52.40
CA GLY A 98 -0.08 -6.60 -53.78
C GLY A 98 -1.17 -6.92 -54.80
N ARG A 99 -2.11 -7.83 -54.49
CA ARG A 99 -3.23 -8.17 -55.41
C ARG A 99 -4.53 -7.41 -55.11
N LEU A 100 -4.70 -6.89 -53.90
CA LEU A 100 -5.88 -6.07 -53.55
C LEU A 100 -5.73 -4.58 -53.92
N SER A 101 -4.52 -4.09 -54.24
CA SER A 101 -4.28 -2.65 -54.45
C SER A 101 -4.57 -2.13 -55.86
N LYS A 102 -4.88 -2.99 -56.84
CA LYS A 102 -5.07 -2.55 -58.24
C LYS A 102 -6.46 -1.99 -58.60
N LYS A 103 -7.41 -1.93 -57.66
CA LYS A 103 -8.78 -1.40 -57.95
C LYS A 103 -9.25 -0.21 -57.11
N ILE A 104 -8.41 0.37 -56.25
CA ILE A 104 -8.77 1.58 -55.50
C ILE A 104 -7.96 2.75 -56.05
N ARG A 105 -8.50 3.39 -57.09
CA ARG A 105 -7.99 4.65 -57.66
C ARG A 105 -7.95 5.69 -56.51
N ALA A 106 -6.75 6.04 -56.07
CA ALA A 106 -6.49 6.85 -54.88
C ALA A 106 -7.12 8.25 -54.98
N ARG A 107 -8.31 8.41 -54.40
CA ARG A 107 -8.87 9.71 -54.03
C ARG A 107 -7.86 10.34 -53.05
N LYS A 108 -7.22 11.45 -53.42
CA LYS A 108 -6.21 12.16 -52.58
C LYS A 108 -6.83 12.48 -51.22
N PHE A 109 -6.66 11.59 -50.24
CA PHE A 109 -7.10 11.78 -48.87
C PHE A 109 -6.38 13.01 -48.31
N LYS A 110 -7.13 14.03 -47.88
CA LYS A 110 -6.55 15.27 -47.35
C LYS A 110 -5.57 14.92 -46.21
N PRO A 111 -4.37 15.55 -46.16
CA PRO A 111 -3.31 15.19 -45.21
C PRO A 111 -3.72 15.28 -43.74
N THR A 112 -4.78 16.04 -43.42
CA THR A 112 -5.34 16.11 -42.06
C THR A 112 -6.01 14.83 -41.59
N LEU A 113 -6.64 14.07 -42.49
CA LEU A 113 -7.35 12.85 -42.09
C LEU A 113 -6.39 11.71 -41.72
N ARG A 114 -5.11 11.80 -42.14
CA ARG A 114 -4.03 10.87 -41.75
C ARG A 114 -3.50 11.09 -40.34
N LEU A 115 -3.66 12.29 -39.78
CA LEU A 115 -3.26 12.64 -38.40
C LEU A 115 -4.42 12.49 -37.39
N VAL A 116 -5.67 12.66 -37.84
CA VAL A 116 -6.86 12.49 -36.99
C VAL A 116 -7.07 11.01 -36.62
N LEU A 117 -6.91 10.08 -37.56
CA LEU A 117 -7.11 8.65 -37.32
C LEU A 117 -6.22 8.06 -36.18
N PRO A 118 -4.89 8.28 -36.16
CA PRO A 118 -4.04 7.77 -35.08
C PRO A 118 -4.32 8.43 -33.73
N VAL A 119 -4.68 9.72 -33.71
CA VAL A 119 -5.07 10.42 -32.47
C VAL A 119 -6.38 9.86 -31.91
N CYS A 120 -7.39 9.64 -32.76
CA CYS A 120 -8.64 9.01 -32.35
C CYS A 120 -8.43 7.57 -31.89
N LEU A 121 -7.56 6.80 -32.56
CA LEU A 121 -7.20 5.45 -32.15
C LEU A 121 -6.48 5.45 -30.79
N LEU A 122 -5.52 6.36 -30.58
CA LEU A 122 -4.84 6.52 -29.30
C LEU A 122 -5.84 6.87 -28.18
N LEU A 123 -6.75 7.82 -28.44
CA LEU A 123 -7.78 8.20 -27.47
C LEU A 123 -8.72 7.02 -27.17
N PHE A 124 -9.13 6.26 -28.20
CA PHE A 124 -9.94 5.05 -28.03
C PHE A 124 -9.20 3.98 -27.21
N LEU A 125 -7.91 3.75 -27.47
CA LEU A 125 -7.08 2.81 -26.70
C LEU A 125 -6.92 3.29 -25.25
N MET A 126 -6.73 4.58 -25.01
CA MET A 126 -6.66 5.15 -23.65
C MET A 126 -7.98 5.00 -22.90
N ILE A 127 -9.12 5.23 -23.56
CA ILE A 127 -10.45 5.05 -22.97
C ILE A 127 -10.72 3.56 -22.71
N ALA A 128 -10.40 2.68 -23.66
CA ALA A 128 -10.54 1.24 -23.49
C ALA A 128 -9.67 0.72 -22.35
N PHE A 129 -8.42 1.20 -22.26
CA PHE A 129 -7.50 0.90 -21.17
C PHE A 129 -8.03 1.44 -19.83
N TYR A 130 -8.58 2.66 -19.80
CA TYR A 130 -9.22 3.22 -18.61
C TYR A 130 -10.37 2.34 -18.11
N PHE A 131 -11.30 1.94 -18.99
CA PHE A 131 -12.39 1.04 -18.62
C PHE A 131 -11.89 -0.35 -18.21
N TYR A 132 -10.79 -0.83 -18.82
CA TYR A 132 -10.15 -2.07 -18.41
C TYR A 132 -9.55 -1.97 -16.99
N ILE A 133 -8.91 -0.85 -16.64
CA ILE A 133 -8.38 -0.60 -15.28
C ILE A 133 -9.51 -0.49 -14.26
N LEU A 134 -10.59 0.22 -14.58
CA LEU A 134 -11.73 0.37 -13.67
C LEU A 134 -12.48 -0.93 -13.42
N ARG A 135 -12.37 -1.90 -14.34
CA ARG A 135 -13.03 -3.19 -14.20
C ARG A 135 -12.42 -3.97 -13.03
N GLY A 136 -13.27 -4.33 -12.07
CA GLY A 136 -12.86 -5.05 -10.87
C GLY A 136 -11.95 -4.24 -9.96
N LEU A 137 -12.15 -2.92 -9.87
CA LEU A 137 -11.63 -2.15 -8.75
C LEU A 137 -12.53 -2.38 -7.53
N PRO A 138 -11.97 -2.79 -6.38
CA PRO A 138 -12.71 -2.87 -5.13
C PRO A 138 -13.13 -1.48 -4.67
N SER A 139 -14.17 -1.41 -3.83
CA SER A 139 -14.55 -0.15 -3.19
C SER A 139 -13.63 0.15 -2.01
N PRO A 140 -13.20 1.41 -1.79
CA PRO A 140 -12.49 1.78 -0.56
C PRO A 140 -13.29 1.54 0.72
N LYS A 141 -14.62 1.45 0.62
CA LYS A 141 -15.48 1.09 1.75
C LYS A 141 -15.30 -0.36 2.20
N GLU A 142 -14.64 -1.18 1.39
CA GLU A 142 -14.22 -2.51 1.80
C GLU A 142 -13.16 -2.45 2.91
N LEU A 143 -12.49 -1.32 3.14
CA LEU A 143 -11.62 -1.16 4.32
C LEU A 143 -12.41 -1.20 5.64
N ASP A 144 -13.63 -0.64 5.66
CA ASP A 144 -14.53 -0.70 6.82
C ASP A 144 -15.27 -2.04 6.89
N ALA A 145 -15.66 -2.58 5.73
CA ALA A 145 -16.46 -3.80 5.65
C ALA A 145 -15.64 -5.09 5.78
N ARG A 146 -14.33 -5.03 5.50
CA ARG A 146 -13.41 -6.14 5.72
C ARG A 146 -13.13 -6.22 7.21
N GLU A 147 -13.62 -7.28 7.84
CA GLU A 147 -13.09 -7.69 9.13
C GLU A 147 -11.64 -8.15 8.88
N PRO A 148 -10.62 -7.44 9.40
CA PRO A 148 -9.24 -7.93 9.27
C PRO A 148 -9.14 -9.29 9.94
N GLU A 149 -8.28 -10.17 9.43
CA GLU A 149 -8.01 -11.44 10.12
C GLU A 149 -7.38 -11.11 11.48
N VAL A 150 -8.08 -11.38 12.57
CA VAL A 150 -7.63 -11.12 13.94
C VAL A 150 -7.47 -12.44 14.66
N SER A 151 -6.42 -12.55 15.46
CA SER A 151 -6.11 -13.78 16.18
C SER A 151 -7.05 -13.99 17.36
N THR A 152 -7.52 -15.22 17.53
CA THR A 152 -8.29 -15.61 18.71
C THR A 152 -7.36 -15.70 19.92
N LYS A 153 -7.76 -15.12 21.05
CA LYS A 153 -6.99 -15.11 22.29
C LYS A 153 -7.68 -15.96 23.34
N ILE A 154 -6.94 -16.91 23.91
CA ILE A 154 -7.42 -17.76 25.00
C ILE A 154 -6.78 -17.30 26.30
N TYR A 155 -7.63 -17.06 27.31
CA TYR A 155 -7.25 -16.58 28.63
C TYR A 155 -7.62 -17.59 29.72
N ASP A 156 -6.87 -17.57 30.82
CA ASP A 156 -7.29 -18.22 32.06
C ASP A 156 -8.43 -17.43 32.73
N ARG A 157 -8.96 -17.94 33.85
CA ARG A 157 -10.05 -17.29 34.60
C ARG A 157 -9.68 -15.91 35.18
N ASN A 158 -8.39 -15.61 35.27
CA ASN A 158 -7.83 -14.40 35.87
C ASN A 158 -7.38 -13.38 34.80
N GLY A 159 -7.60 -13.67 33.51
CA GLY A 159 -7.22 -12.79 32.40
C GLY A 159 -5.77 -12.98 31.90
N ASN A 160 -5.04 -14.00 32.35
CA ASN A 160 -3.72 -14.31 31.83
C ASN A 160 -3.84 -14.97 30.46
N LEU A 161 -3.15 -14.42 29.46
CA LEU A 161 -3.10 -15.02 28.13
C LEU A 161 -2.42 -16.40 28.20
N LEU A 162 -3.11 -17.40 27.67
CA LEU A 162 -2.66 -18.79 27.56
C LEU A 162 -2.07 -19.07 26.18
N TYR A 163 -2.79 -18.64 25.13
CA TYR A 163 -2.38 -18.87 23.74
C TYR A 163 -3.12 -17.95 22.76
N LYS A 164 -2.51 -17.69 21.60
CA LYS A 164 -3.14 -17.02 20.45
C LYS A 164 -3.29 -18.02 19.31
N ILE A 165 -4.49 -18.15 18.76
CA ILE A 165 -4.77 -18.99 17.59
C ILE A 165 -4.86 -18.10 16.36
N TYR A 166 -4.09 -18.46 15.35
CA TYR A 166 -4.06 -17.82 14.03
C TYR A 166 -3.52 -18.82 13.00
N LYS A 167 -3.79 -18.54 11.72
CA LYS A 167 -3.24 -19.32 10.61
C LYS A 167 -1.92 -18.73 10.11
N ASP A 168 -2.01 -17.64 9.35
CA ASP A 168 -0.85 -17.00 8.70
C ASP A 168 -0.50 -15.64 9.32
N GLN A 169 -1.50 -14.95 9.88
CA GLN A 169 -1.38 -13.58 10.40
C GLN A 169 -1.75 -13.54 11.88
N ASN A 170 -0.76 -13.32 12.74
CA ASN A 170 -0.99 -12.94 14.12
C ASN A 170 -1.24 -11.43 14.17
N ARG A 171 -2.44 -11.01 14.54
CA ARG A 171 -2.87 -9.60 14.57
C ARG A 171 -3.72 -9.31 15.80
N SER A 172 -3.41 -8.17 16.44
CA SER A 172 -4.25 -7.49 17.43
C SER A 172 -4.50 -6.07 16.97
N ILE A 173 -5.76 -5.64 17.00
CA ILE A 173 -6.13 -4.27 16.66
C ILE A 173 -5.91 -3.36 17.86
N VAL A 174 -5.19 -2.27 17.66
CA VAL A 174 -4.97 -1.23 18.66
C VAL A 174 -5.38 0.13 18.07
N PRO A 175 -6.19 0.95 18.79
CA PRO A 175 -6.53 2.27 18.30
C PRO A 175 -5.31 3.18 18.32
N LEU A 176 -5.24 4.13 17.38
CA LEU A 176 -4.11 5.05 17.23
C LEU A 176 -3.84 5.88 18.50
N THR A 177 -4.87 6.08 19.33
CA THR A 177 -4.79 6.78 20.61
C THR A 177 -3.98 6.03 21.67
N GLN A 178 -3.86 4.70 21.56
CA GLN A 178 -3.02 3.89 22.43
C GLN A 178 -1.59 3.74 21.89
N ILE A 179 -1.34 4.11 20.63
CA ILE A 179 -0.02 4.05 20.01
C ILE A 179 0.76 5.33 20.35
N PRO A 180 1.92 5.24 21.03
CA PRO A 180 2.69 6.41 21.42
C PRO A 180 3.10 7.29 20.24
N ILE A 181 3.20 8.60 20.48
CA ILE A 181 3.51 9.57 19.42
C ILE A 181 4.87 9.30 18.77
N HIS A 182 5.88 8.87 19.53
CA HIS A 182 7.20 8.55 18.98
C HIS A 182 7.17 7.32 18.06
N VAL A 183 6.31 6.33 18.33
CA VAL A 183 6.09 5.17 17.44
C VAL A 183 5.45 5.61 16.12
N ARG A 184 4.43 6.48 16.21
CA ARG A 184 3.80 7.07 15.02
C ARG A 184 4.83 7.85 14.21
N LEU A 185 5.55 8.77 14.84
CA LEU A 185 6.55 9.61 14.19
C LEU A 185 7.73 8.82 13.59
N ALA A 186 8.17 7.75 14.25
CA ALA A 186 9.20 6.85 13.72
C ALA A 186 8.74 6.19 12.41
N THR A 187 7.49 5.71 12.39
CA THR A 187 6.88 5.12 11.19
C THR A 187 6.75 6.14 10.07
N LEU A 188 6.28 7.36 10.38
CA LEU A 188 6.20 8.44 9.39
C LEU A 188 7.59 8.79 8.84
N ALA A 189 8.60 8.95 9.70
CA ALA A 189 9.96 9.28 9.26
C ALA A 189 10.55 8.18 8.34
N ALA A 190 10.30 6.91 8.67
CA ALA A 190 10.83 5.76 7.94
C ALA A 190 10.15 5.52 6.59
N GLU A 191 8.82 5.70 6.53
CA GLU A 191 7.99 5.27 5.40
C GLU A 191 7.47 6.45 4.56
N ASP A 192 7.02 7.53 5.20
CA ASP A 192 6.34 8.64 4.52
C ASP A 192 6.31 9.94 5.35
N ALA A 193 7.42 10.68 5.38
CA ALA A 193 7.57 11.84 6.26
C ALA A 193 6.61 12.99 5.93
N GLU A 194 6.16 13.07 4.67
CA GLU A 194 5.22 14.08 4.18
C GLU A 194 3.76 13.58 4.23
N PHE A 195 3.48 12.46 4.90
CA PHE A 195 2.18 11.76 4.89
C PHE A 195 0.98 12.67 5.07
N TYR A 196 1.00 13.56 6.07
CA TYR A 196 -0.12 14.46 6.37
C TYR A 196 -0.33 15.58 5.34
N SER A 197 0.63 15.79 4.43
CA SER A 197 0.62 16.92 3.48
C SER A 197 0.10 16.56 2.08
N HIS A 198 0.14 15.28 1.70
CA HIS A 198 -0.19 14.85 0.33
C HIS A 198 -1.51 14.03 0.26
N PRO A 199 -2.18 13.98 -0.90
CA PRO A 199 -3.45 13.26 -1.07
C PRO A 199 -3.25 11.79 -1.45
N GLY A 200 -2.48 11.05 -0.64
CA GLY A 200 -2.21 9.61 -0.85
C GLY A 200 -1.11 9.23 -1.83
N PHE A 201 -0.48 10.18 -2.52
CA PHE A 201 0.70 9.92 -3.33
C PHE A 201 1.67 11.10 -3.25
N SER A 202 2.98 10.80 -3.27
CA SER A 202 4.03 11.82 -3.26
C SER A 202 4.63 11.98 -4.66
N ILE A 203 4.40 13.14 -5.30
CA ILE A 203 5.04 13.48 -6.59
C ILE A 203 6.56 13.52 -6.41
N ARG A 204 7.03 14.10 -5.29
CA ARG A 204 8.45 14.13 -4.92
C ARG A 204 9.01 12.73 -4.74
N GLY A 205 8.27 11.85 -4.03
CA GLY A 205 8.65 10.45 -3.83
C GLY A 205 8.75 9.67 -5.15
N ILE A 206 7.79 9.86 -6.05
CA ILE A 206 7.82 9.25 -7.40
C ILE A 206 9.04 9.73 -8.19
N PHE A 207 9.30 11.04 -8.23
CA PHE A 207 10.44 11.58 -8.96
C PHE A 207 11.78 11.11 -8.36
N ARG A 208 11.89 11.09 -7.03
CA ARG A 208 13.07 10.59 -6.31
C ARG A 208 13.35 9.13 -6.64
N ALA A 209 12.32 8.28 -6.60
CA ALA A 209 12.44 6.87 -6.94
C ALA A 209 12.91 6.69 -8.40
N VAL A 210 12.32 7.41 -9.36
CA VAL A 210 12.74 7.34 -10.77
C VAL A 210 14.20 7.75 -10.96
N VAL A 211 14.65 8.84 -10.33
CA VAL A 211 16.05 9.28 -10.44
C VAL A 211 17.00 8.25 -9.82
N GLN A 212 16.63 7.67 -8.68
CA GLN A 212 17.48 6.72 -7.97
C GLN A 212 17.53 5.35 -8.66
N ASP A 213 16.42 4.87 -9.21
CA ASP A 213 16.37 3.65 -10.03
C ASP A 213 17.25 3.78 -11.31
N LEU A 214 17.50 5.01 -11.78
CA LEU A 214 18.41 5.27 -12.90
C LEU A 214 19.89 5.35 -12.46
N GLN A 215 20.16 5.61 -11.19
CA GLN A 215 21.51 5.77 -10.62
C GLN A 215 22.01 4.52 -9.90
N THR A 216 21.11 3.66 -9.44
CA THR A 216 21.40 2.45 -8.67
C THR A 216 20.59 1.28 -9.22
N ASP A 217 21.15 0.07 -9.20
CA ASP A 217 20.40 -1.17 -9.54
C ASP A 217 19.39 -1.57 -8.43
N SER A 218 19.12 -0.69 -7.47
CA SER A 218 18.20 -0.91 -6.36
C SER A 218 16.90 -0.12 -6.58
N ILE A 219 15.78 -0.84 -6.67
CA ILE A 219 14.44 -0.23 -6.70
C ILE A 219 14.16 0.37 -5.32
N GLN A 220 14.19 1.69 -5.19
CA GLN A 220 13.77 2.35 -3.94
C GLN A 220 12.26 2.59 -3.91
N GLY A 221 11.67 2.40 -2.73
CA GLY A 221 10.23 2.55 -2.51
C GLY A 221 9.81 4.02 -2.51
N GLY A 222 9.29 4.51 -3.64
CA GLY A 222 8.60 5.81 -3.70
C GLY A 222 7.13 5.77 -3.27
N SER A 223 6.70 4.72 -2.56
CA SER A 223 5.28 4.49 -2.24
C SER A 223 4.91 5.06 -0.88
N THR A 224 3.77 5.75 -0.80
CA THR A 224 3.24 6.37 0.43
C THR A 224 2.60 5.34 1.35
N ILE A 225 2.34 5.71 2.61
CA ILE A 225 1.62 4.85 3.57
C ILE A 225 0.26 4.41 3.01
N THR A 226 -0.51 5.33 2.42
CA THR A 226 -1.81 5.05 1.81
C THR A 226 -1.70 4.04 0.66
N GLN A 227 -0.67 4.19 -0.19
CA GLN A 227 -0.40 3.24 -1.27
C GLN A 227 -0.05 1.85 -0.76
N GLN A 228 0.74 1.79 0.31
CA GLN A 228 1.09 0.53 0.95
C GLN A 228 -0.12 -0.14 1.61
N LEU A 229 -0.98 0.63 2.28
CA LEU A 229 -2.24 0.12 2.85
C LEU A 229 -3.11 -0.49 1.76
N VAL A 230 -3.38 0.25 0.68
CA VAL A 230 -4.19 -0.24 -0.46
C VAL A 230 -3.59 -1.49 -1.09
N LYS A 231 -2.27 -1.51 -1.29
CA LYS A 231 -1.54 -2.66 -1.85
C LYS A 231 -1.74 -3.92 -1.02
N ASN A 232 -1.73 -3.80 0.31
CA ASN A 232 -1.77 -4.93 1.22
C ASN A 232 -3.20 -5.42 1.51
N THR A 233 -4.22 -4.55 1.35
CA THR A 233 -5.61 -4.83 1.77
C THR A 233 -6.58 -5.06 0.61
N LEU A 234 -6.50 -4.22 -0.42
CA LEU A 234 -7.51 -4.17 -1.49
C LEU A 234 -7.04 -4.82 -2.79
N LEU A 235 -5.73 -4.99 -2.96
CA LEU A 235 -5.15 -5.48 -4.21
C LEU A 235 -4.51 -6.85 -4.06
N THR A 236 -4.44 -7.57 -5.17
CA THR A 236 -3.69 -8.82 -5.25
C THR A 236 -2.18 -8.54 -5.23
N PRO A 237 -1.34 -9.50 -4.79
CA PRO A 237 0.11 -9.29 -4.67
C PRO A 237 0.88 -9.21 -6.02
N GLU A 238 0.21 -9.31 -7.16
CA GLU A 238 0.82 -9.38 -8.50
C GLU A 238 1.60 -8.10 -8.87
N LYS A 239 2.91 -8.19 -9.14
CA LYS A 239 3.73 -7.01 -9.48
C LYS A 239 3.55 -6.57 -10.95
N THR A 240 2.43 -5.93 -11.29
CA THR A 240 2.15 -5.39 -12.62
C THR A 240 1.98 -3.86 -12.64
N ILE A 241 2.26 -3.21 -13.77
CA ILE A 241 2.00 -1.77 -13.98
C ILE A 241 0.50 -1.48 -13.79
N THR A 242 -0.36 -2.38 -14.29
CA THR A 242 -1.82 -2.33 -14.10
C THR A 242 -2.18 -2.25 -12.62
N ARG A 243 -1.63 -3.12 -11.77
CA ARG A 243 -1.84 -3.06 -10.32
C ARG A 243 -1.35 -1.75 -9.73
N LYS A 244 -0.18 -1.25 -10.14
CA LYS A 244 0.36 0.02 -9.63
C LYS A 244 -0.52 1.23 -9.99
N ILE A 245 -1.14 1.23 -11.16
CA ILE A 245 -2.13 2.25 -11.53
C ILE A 245 -3.39 2.12 -10.66
N LYS A 246 -3.91 0.90 -10.44
CA LYS A 246 -5.04 0.66 -9.53
C LYS A 246 -4.73 1.14 -8.11
N GLU A 247 -3.53 0.87 -7.61
CA GLU A 247 -3.04 1.32 -6.29
C GLU A 247 -3.09 2.84 -6.17
N LEU A 248 -2.62 3.58 -7.18
CA LEU A 248 -2.68 5.04 -7.19
C LEU A 248 -4.12 5.57 -7.16
N ILE A 249 -5.00 5.02 -8.00
CA ILE A 249 -6.42 5.43 -8.06
C ILE A 249 -7.11 5.18 -6.72
N LEU A 250 -6.96 3.98 -6.18
CA LEU A 250 -7.55 3.61 -4.88
C LEU A 250 -6.98 4.42 -3.73
N SER A 251 -5.68 4.76 -3.75
CA SER A 251 -5.09 5.60 -2.69
C SER A 251 -5.73 6.99 -2.63
N ILE A 252 -6.00 7.60 -3.79
CA ILE A 252 -6.70 8.88 -3.86
C ILE A 252 -8.14 8.74 -3.35
N GLU A 253 -8.79 7.61 -3.64
CA GLU A 253 -10.15 7.36 -3.19
C GLU A 253 -10.22 7.09 -1.68
N VAL A 254 -9.28 6.33 -1.12
CA VAL A 254 -9.13 6.12 0.33
C VAL A 254 -8.96 7.46 1.05
N GLU A 255 -8.08 8.34 0.56
CA GLU A 255 -7.85 9.67 1.15
C GLU A 255 -9.06 10.61 1.06
N ALA A 256 -9.97 10.35 0.12
CA ALA A 256 -11.22 11.10 0.01
C ALA A 256 -12.29 10.61 1.00
N ASN A 257 -12.18 9.37 1.50
CA ASN A 257 -13.17 8.74 2.38
C ASN A 257 -12.72 8.67 3.85
N TYR A 258 -11.41 8.64 4.11
CA TYR A 258 -10.84 8.46 5.45
C TYR A 258 -9.91 9.62 5.82
N THR A 259 -9.88 9.94 7.11
CA THR A 259 -8.89 10.89 7.65
C THR A 259 -7.49 10.28 7.69
N LYS A 260 -6.47 11.13 7.74
CA LYS A 260 -5.07 10.69 7.86
C LYS A 260 -4.82 9.81 9.07
N ASP A 261 -5.44 10.12 10.19
CA ASP A 261 -5.31 9.32 11.41
C ASP A 261 -5.95 7.94 11.25
N GLN A 262 -7.13 7.83 10.64
CA GLN A 262 -7.74 6.53 10.34
C GLN A 262 -6.87 5.70 9.38
N ILE A 263 -6.28 6.34 8.35
CA ILE A 263 -5.38 5.64 7.42
C ILE A 263 -4.13 5.15 8.14
N LEU A 264 -3.54 5.97 9.02
CA LEU A 264 -2.37 5.58 9.80
C LEU A 264 -2.69 4.45 10.78
N GLU A 265 -3.85 4.49 11.43
CA GLU A 265 -4.34 3.43 12.31
C GLU A 265 -4.49 2.10 11.55
N MET A 266 -5.18 2.12 10.42
CA MET A 266 -5.34 0.92 9.57
C MET A 266 -3.98 0.40 9.10
N TYR A 267 -3.07 1.28 8.67
CA TYR A 267 -1.74 0.89 8.24
C TYR A 267 -0.94 0.21 9.36
N LEU A 268 -0.89 0.82 10.54
CA LEU A 268 -0.16 0.29 11.69
C LEU A 268 -0.74 -1.02 12.21
N ASN A 269 -2.01 -1.32 11.98
CA ASN A 269 -2.64 -2.60 12.33
C ASN A 269 -2.54 -3.66 11.21
N GLU A 270 -2.29 -3.25 9.97
CA GLU A 270 -2.27 -4.16 8.82
C GLU A 270 -0.86 -4.60 8.42
N VAL A 271 0.14 -3.72 8.55
CA VAL A 271 1.46 -3.95 7.98
C VAL A 271 2.19 -5.13 8.64
N SER A 272 2.91 -5.91 7.84
CA SER A 272 3.75 -7.01 8.35
C SER A 272 5.07 -6.46 8.88
N TYR A 273 5.42 -6.87 10.10
CA TYR A 273 6.71 -6.59 10.73
C TYR A 273 7.68 -7.77 10.63
N GLY A 274 7.24 -8.90 10.04
CA GLY A 274 8.05 -10.09 9.81
C GLY A 274 7.46 -11.34 10.44
N GLY A 275 7.74 -12.50 9.84
CA GLY A 275 7.14 -13.77 10.26
C GLY A 275 5.61 -13.69 10.23
N THR A 276 4.98 -14.05 11.33
CA THR A 276 3.52 -13.98 11.51
C THR A 276 3.07 -12.68 12.20
N ALA A 277 3.96 -11.76 12.55
CA ALA A 277 3.59 -10.51 13.25
C ALA A 277 3.02 -9.47 12.27
N TYR A 278 1.70 -9.30 12.31
CA TYR A 278 0.96 -8.29 11.56
C TYR A 278 0.36 -7.26 12.52
N GLY A 279 0.66 -6.00 12.26
CA GLY A 279 0.27 -4.90 13.13
C GLY A 279 1.29 -4.63 14.26
N ILE A 280 1.36 -3.36 14.67
CA ILE A 280 2.39 -2.85 15.57
C ILE A 280 2.28 -3.44 16.99
N GLN A 281 1.07 -3.77 17.46
CA GLN A 281 0.87 -4.42 18.75
C GLN A 281 1.56 -5.79 18.78
N GLU A 282 1.29 -6.63 17.77
CA GLU A 282 1.88 -7.96 17.71
C GLU A 282 3.39 -7.89 17.45
N ALA A 283 3.86 -6.88 16.72
CA ALA A 283 5.29 -6.64 16.59
C ALA A 283 5.93 -6.31 17.95
N SER A 284 5.35 -5.38 18.72
CA SER A 284 5.83 -5.03 20.06
C SER A 284 5.92 -6.25 20.98
N GLU A 285 4.86 -7.07 21.02
CA GLU A 285 4.82 -8.28 21.85
C GLU A 285 5.78 -9.37 21.36
N SER A 286 5.93 -9.53 20.04
CA SER A 286 6.78 -10.58 19.46
C SER A 286 8.26 -10.27 19.61
N TYR A 287 8.66 -9.01 19.41
CA TYR A 287 10.07 -8.60 19.47
C TYR A 287 10.53 -8.26 20.89
N PHE A 288 9.69 -7.58 21.68
CA PHE A 288 10.08 -7.04 22.98
C PHE A 288 9.26 -7.59 24.15
N GLY A 289 8.15 -8.29 23.89
CA GLY A 289 7.26 -8.77 24.95
C GLY A 289 6.56 -7.62 25.69
N LYS A 290 6.42 -6.47 25.05
CA LYS A 290 5.81 -5.25 25.61
C LYS A 290 4.51 -4.93 24.91
N ASP A 291 3.60 -4.28 25.63
CA ASP A 291 2.49 -3.56 25.02
C ASP A 291 3.01 -2.39 24.16
N VAL A 292 2.35 -2.06 23.04
CA VAL A 292 2.80 -0.97 22.15
C VAL A 292 2.91 0.37 22.88
N GLY A 293 2.06 0.60 23.88
CA GLY A 293 2.07 1.80 24.72
C GLY A 293 3.33 1.97 25.56
N SER A 294 4.09 0.88 25.75
CA SER A 294 5.29 0.83 26.59
C SER A 294 6.60 0.82 25.79
N LEU A 295 6.54 0.94 24.47
CA LEU A 295 7.73 1.01 23.62
C LEU A 295 8.50 2.31 23.91
N ASP A 296 9.82 2.21 23.98
CA ASP A 296 10.69 3.39 23.98
C ASP A 296 11.03 3.86 22.55
N LEU A 297 11.87 4.90 22.43
CA LEU A 297 12.26 5.47 21.14
C LEU A 297 13.15 4.53 20.31
N ALA A 298 14.05 3.80 20.96
CA ALA A 298 14.98 2.91 20.27
C ALA A 298 14.24 1.71 19.68
N GLU A 299 13.31 1.14 20.44
CA GLU A 299 12.42 0.04 20.04
C GLU A 299 11.45 0.48 18.94
N ALA A 300 10.85 1.66 19.09
CA ALA A 300 9.98 2.26 18.07
C ALA A 300 10.69 2.43 16.73
N ALA A 301 11.93 2.94 16.74
CA ALA A 301 12.73 3.13 15.54
C ALA A 301 13.11 1.79 14.88
N LEU A 302 13.41 0.76 15.67
CA LEU A 302 13.63 -0.59 15.13
C LEU A 302 12.37 -1.10 14.42
N LEU A 303 11.21 -1.11 15.10
CA LEU A 303 9.97 -1.63 14.53
C LEU A 303 9.55 -0.85 13.28
N ALA A 304 9.63 0.48 13.29
CA ALA A 304 9.34 1.33 12.14
C ALA A 304 10.24 1.04 10.93
N GLY A 305 11.43 0.48 11.16
CA GLY A 305 12.37 0.10 10.10
C GLY A 305 12.05 -1.23 9.42
N LEU A 306 11.27 -2.11 10.06
CA LEU A 306 11.02 -3.48 9.59
C LEU A 306 10.13 -3.55 8.33
N PRO A 307 8.99 -2.83 8.21
CA PRO A 307 8.06 -2.95 7.09
C PRO A 307 8.69 -2.89 5.69
N ARG A 308 9.77 -2.11 5.52
CA ARG A 308 10.51 -1.98 4.26
C ARG A 308 11.03 -3.32 3.73
N SER A 309 11.60 -4.15 4.60
CA SER A 309 12.06 -5.51 4.25
C SER A 309 12.12 -6.36 5.53
N PRO A 310 10.98 -6.89 5.99
CA PRO A 310 10.87 -7.50 7.31
C PRO A 310 11.83 -8.68 7.52
N THR A 311 12.03 -9.50 6.49
CA THR A 311 12.95 -10.64 6.55
C THR A 311 14.42 -10.20 6.61
N THR A 312 14.80 -9.16 5.85
CA THR A 312 16.18 -8.66 5.81
C THR A 312 16.57 -7.95 7.10
N TYR A 313 15.67 -7.15 7.65
CA TYR A 313 15.91 -6.34 8.84
C TYR A 313 15.46 -7.02 10.14
N SER A 314 15.15 -8.32 10.09
CA SER A 314 14.78 -9.05 11.31
C SER A 314 16.00 -9.23 12.22
N PRO A 315 15.93 -8.84 13.51
CA PRO A 315 16.98 -9.13 14.49
C PRO A 315 17.14 -10.63 14.78
N PHE A 316 16.17 -11.47 14.40
CA PHE A 316 16.23 -12.93 14.50
C PHE A 316 16.70 -13.59 13.20
N GLY A 317 17.03 -12.80 12.18
CA GLY A 317 17.52 -13.28 10.89
C GLY A 317 19.02 -13.63 10.91
N PRO A 318 19.57 -14.03 9.75
CA PRO A 318 20.98 -14.39 9.62
C PRO A 318 21.93 -13.20 9.83
N ASN A 319 21.45 -11.96 9.66
CA ASN A 319 22.25 -10.74 9.78
C ASN A 319 21.61 -9.72 10.75
N PRO A 320 21.67 -9.95 12.08
CA PRO A 320 21.05 -9.06 13.07
C PRO A 320 21.59 -7.62 13.05
N THR A 321 22.82 -7.42 12.57
CA THR A 321 23.44 -6.09 12.45
C THR A 321 22.67 -5.16 11.51
N LEU A 322 22.06 -5.71 10.44
CA LEU A 322 21.25 -4.92 9.50
C LEU A 322 20.02 -4.31 10.18
N ALA A 323 19.46 -5.00 11.18
CA ALA A 323 18.35 -4.46 11.98
C ALA A 323 18.79 -3.20 12.75
N MET A 324 19.99 -3.24 13.34
CA MET A 324 20.55 -2.12 14.10
C MET A 324 20.92 -0.94 13.19
N GLU A 325 21.51 -1.23 12.02
CA GLU A 325 21.80 -0.20 11.01
C GLU A 325 20.53 0.49 10.53
N ARG A 326 19.47 -0.29 10.25
CA ARG A 326 18.17 0.25 9.86
C ARG A 326 17.54 1.06 10.99
N GLN A 327 17.65 0.63 12.24
CA GLN A 327 17.16 1.39 13.40
C GLN A 327 17.86 2.75 13.51
N LYS A 328 19.18 2.80 13.35
CA LYS A 328 19.95 4.06 13.32
C LYS A 328 19.55 4.95 12.16
N GLU A 329 19.32 4.37 10.98
CA GLU A 329 18.81 5.13 9.82
C GLU A 329 17.44 5.76 10.13
N VAL A 330 16.53 5.03 10.78
CA VAL A 330 15.21 5.57 11.17
C VAL A 330 15.36 6.68 12.20
N LEU A 331 16.19 6.51 13.23
CA LEU A 331 16.46 7.58 14.22
C LEU A 331 17.02 8.83 13.54
N HIS A 332 17.95 8.67 12.60
CA HIS A 332 18.49 9.77 11.82
C HIS A 332 17.40 10.47 10.99
N LEU A 333 16.52 9.70 10.33
CA LEU A 333 15.37 10.25 9.61
C LEU A 333 14.42 11.01 10.55
N MET A 334 14.19 10.52 11.77
CA MET A 334 13.39 11.24 12.76
C MET A 334 14.03 12.58 13.15
N GLN A 335 15.35 12.61 13.32
CA GLN A 335 16.08 13.85 13.62
C GLN A 335 16.01 14.84 12.45
N VAL A 336 16.23 14.38 11.21
CA VAL A 336 16.19 15.22 10.00
C VAL A 336 14.81 15.84 9.81
N ASN A 337 13.76 15.08 10.11
CA ASN A 337 12.36 15.56 10.10
C ASN A 337 11.97 16.34 11.36
N LYS A 338 12.90 16.60 12.28
CA LYS A 338 12.72 17.37 13.53
C LYS A 338 11.72 16.76 14.51
N TYR A 339 11.52 15.44 14.46
CA TYR A 339 10.69 14.71 15.41
C TYR A 339 11.42 14.43 16.72
N ILE A 340 12.75 14.38 16.68
CA ILE A 340 13.63 14.24 17.84
C ILE A 340 14.82 15.18 17.74
N THR A 341 15.48 15.41 18.87
CA THR A 341 16.74 16.15 18.97
C THR A 341 17.94 15.25 18.64
N VAL A 342 19.10 15.87 18.38
CA VAL A 342 20.38 15.14 18.17
C VAL A 342 20.74 14.32 19.40
N ASP A 343 20.52 14.84 20.61
CA ASP A 343 20.83 14.11 21.85
C ASP A 343 19.94 12.88 22.01
N GLN A 344 18.66 12.97 21.64
CA GLN A 344 17.74 11.82 21.63
C GLN A 344 18.13 10.78 20.59
N GLU A 345 18.54 11.19 19.38
CA GLU A 345 19.06 10.29 18.35
C GLU A 345 20.27 9.51 18.88
N VAL A 346 21.27 10.21 19.44
CA VAL A 346 22.49 9.60 19.96
C VAL A 346 22.20 8.68 21.15
N ALA A 347 21.31 9.10 22.07
CA ALA A 347 20.93 8.28 23.21
C ALA A 347 20.23 6.98 22.77
N ALA A 348 19.21 7.07 21.93
CA ALA A 348 18.44 5.91 21.45
C ALA A 348 19.26 4.99 20.53
N ALA A 349 20.22 5.53 19.77
CA ALA A 349 21.11 4.73 18.92
C ALA A 349 22.14 3.90 19.71
N ASN A 350 22.44 4.32 20.94
CA ASN A 350 23.38 3.63 21.84
C ASN A 350 22.67 2.75 22.88
N GLU A 351 21.34 2.78 22.91
CA GLU A 351 20.54 1.94 23.79
C GLU A 351 20.67 0.45 23.41
N ARG A 352 20.86 -0.40 24.42
CA ARG A 352 20.94 -1.85 24.21
C ARG A 352 19.54 -2.45 24.18
N LEU A 353 19.07 -2.77 22.99
CA LEU A 353 17.80 -3.46 22.78
C LEU A 353 17.83 -4.88 23.37
N THR A 354 16.79 -5.22 24.13
CA THR A 354 16.60 -6.54 24.74
C THR A 354 15.44 -7.25 24.05
N PHE A 355 15.74 -8.28 23.27
CA PHE A 355 14.72 -9.03 22.54
C PHE A 355 14.13 -10.17 23.37
N LYS A 356 12.83 -10.39 23.20
CA LYS A 356 12.16 -11.59 23.70
C LYS A 356 12.69 -12.82 22.93
N PRO A 357 12.92 -13.96 23.60
CA PRO A 357 13.24 -15.20 22.90
C PRO A 357 12.18 -15.56 21.86
N ASN A 358 12.61 -15.92 20.65
CA ASN A 358 11.72 -16.32 19.57
C ASN A 358 11.17 -17.75 19.82
N LYS A 359 10.25 -17.87 20.77
CA LYS A 359 9.53 -19.10 21.09
C LYS A 359 8.04 -18.81 21.26
N THR A 360 7.21 -19.56 20.53
CA THR A 360 5.77 -19.58 20.76
C THR A 360 5.48 -20.39 22.02
N GLU A 361 5.22 -19.70 23.11
CA GLU A 361 4.88 -20.32 24.39
C GLU A 361 3.36 -20.64 24.41
N ILE A 362 3.02 -21.92 24.52
CA ILE A 362 1.64 -22.37 24.77
C ILE A 362 1.55 -22.76 26.23
N ARG A 363 0.80 -21.99 27.03
CA ARG A 363 0.57 -22.32 28.44
C ARG A 363 -0.58 -23.31 28.56
N ALA A 364 -0.42 -24.32 29.41
CA ALA A 364 -1.38 -25.42 29.54
C ALA A 364 -1.78 -26.04 28.18
N PRO A 365 -0.81 -26.58 27.41
CA PRO A 365 -1.01 -26.92 26.00
C PRO A 365 -2.14 -27.93 25.76
N HIS A 366 -2.28 -28.95 26.61
CA HIS A 366 -3.37 -29.92 26.49
C HIS A 366 -4.75 -29.27 26.65
N PHE A 367 -4.90 -28.42 27.66
CA PHE A 367 -6.13 -27.68 27.91
C PHE A 367 -6.43 -26.70 26.78
N VAL A 368 -5.44 -25.95 26.30
CA VAL A 368 -5.60 -25.03 25.17
C VAL A 368 -6.05 -25.76 23.90
N MET A 369 -5.47 -26.93 23.60
CA MET A 369 -5.87 -27.72 22.43
C MET A 369 -7.29 -28.29 22.58
N TYR A 370 -7.69 -28.68 23.79
CA TYR A 370 -9.07 -29.04 24.08
C TYR A 370 -10.03 -27.87 23.84
N ILE A 371 -9.71 -26.67 24.34
CA ILE A 371 -10.50 -25.46 24.10
C ILE A 371 -10.56 -25.13 22.60
N ARG A 372 -9.44 -25.21 21.86
CA ARG A 372 -9.44 -25.02 20.40
C ARG A 372 -10.44 -25.98 19.74
N GLN A 373 -10.42 -27.26 20.09
CA GLN A 373 -11.35 -28.24 19.51
C GLN A 373 -12.82 -27.89 19.82
N LEU A 374 -13.13 -27.47 21.05
CA LEU A 374 -14.48 -27.03 21.42
C LEU A 374 -14.93 -25.82 20.59
N LEU A 375 -14.05 -24.84 20.40
CA LEU A 375 -14.34 -23.65 19.61
C LEU A 375 -14.56 -24.00 18.14
N VAL A 376 -13.71 -24.86 17.57
CA VAL A 376 -13.84 -25.31 16.17
C VAL A 376 -15.15 -26.05 15.96
N ASN A 377 -15.53 -26.94 16.88
CA ASN A 377 -16.79 -27.67 16.82
C ASN A 377 -18.01 -26.73 16.89
N LYS A 378 -17.89 -25.60 17.59
CA LYS A 378 -19.00 -24.67 17.82
C LYS A 378 -19.11 -23.57 16.76
N TYR A 379 -17.98 -23.06 16.28
CA TYR A 379 -17.90 -21.85 15.45
C TYR A 379 -17.26 -22.09 14.08
N GLY A 380 -16.67 -23.26 13.84
CA GLY A 380 -15.92 -23.57 12.63
C GLY A 380 -14.47 -23.07 12.68
N GLU A 381 -13.62 -23.65 11.84
CA GLU A 381 -12.17 -23.37 11.83
C GLU A 381 -11.85 -21.93 11.44
N ASP A 382 -12.50 -21.39 10.40
CA ASP A 382 -12.26 -20.02 9.93
C ASP A 382 -12.53 -18.97 11.02
N MET A 383 -13.62 -19.12 11.77
CA MET A 383 -13.95 -18.19 12.87
C MET A 383 -12.92 -18.26 14.00
N VAL A 384 -12.43 -19.46 14.31
CA VAL A 384 -11.42 -19.64 15.36
C VAL A 384 -10.05 -19.08 14.95
N GLU A 385 -9.68 -19.21 13.68
CA GLU A 385 -8.37 -18.76 13.20
C GLU A 385 -8.31 -17.29 12.80
N LYS A 386 -9.45 -16.67 12.45
CA LYS A 386 -9.48 -15.32 11.84
C LYS A 386 -10.50 -14.37 12.44
N GLY A 387 -11.44 -14.86 13.25
CA GLY A 387 -12.57 -14.09 13.76
C GLY A 387 -12.28 -13.26 15.01
N GLY A 388 -11.06 -13.32 15.56
CA GLY A 388 -10.67 -12.49 16.71
C GLY A 388 -11.44 -12.77 18.00
N LEU A 389 -11.76 -14.04 18.29
CA LEU A 389 -12.49 -14.37 19.51
C LEU A 389 -11.65 -14.09 20.77
N GLU A 390 -12.26 -13.51 21.79
CA GLU A 390 -11.68 -13.45 23.14
C GLU A 390 -12.34 -14.51 24.04
N VAL A 391 -11.55 -15.49 24.46
CA VAL A 391 -12.06 -16.69 25.14
C VAL A 391 -11.51 -16.76 26.55
N THR A 392 -12.35 -16.46 27.53
CA THR A 392 -12.02 -16.68 28.95
C THR A 392 -12.39 -18.11 29.35
N THR A 393 -11.45 -18.85 29.91
CA THR A 393 -11.63 -20.26 30.30
C THR A 393 -11.80 -20.43 31.80
N SER A 394 -12.12 -21.64 32.23
CA SER A 394 -12.15 -22.00 33.64
C SER A 394 -10.77 -22.32 34.22
N LEU A 395 -9.69 -22.37 33.43
CA LEU A 395 -8.37 -22.72 33.93
C LEU A 395 -7.90 -21.69 34.96
N ASP A 396 -7.27 -22.14 36.03
CA ASP A 396 -6.45 -21.30 36.91
C ASP A 396 -4.99 -21.60 36.61
N LEU A 397 -4.28 -20.66 35.97
CA LEU A 397 -2.93 -20.91 35.50
C LEU A 397 -1.93 -21.18 36.65
N PRO A 398 -1.94 -20.43 37.77
CA PRO A 398 -1.11 -20.76 38.93
C PRO A 398 -1.29 -22.19 39.45
N ILE A 399 -2.54 -22.67 39.57
CA ILE A 399 -2.81 -24.05 40.01
C ILE A 399 -2.30 -25.06 38.98
N GLN A 400 -2.52 -24.81 37.69
CA GLN A 400 -2.03 -25.68 36.62
C GLN A 400 -0.51 -25.83 36.66
N VAL A 401 0.22 -24.72 36.79
CA VAL A 401 1.69 -24.72 36.89
C VAL A 401 2.15 -25.50 38.12
N MET A 402 1.47 -25.34 39.26
CA MET A 402 1.79 -26.12 40.47
C MET A 402 1.58 -27.62 40.25
N ALA A 403 0.49 -28.03 39.61
CA ALA A 403 0.22 -29.43 39.30
C ALA A 403 1.27 -30.01 38.35
N GLU A 404 1.66 -29.28 37.30
CA GLU A 404 2.71 -29.67 36.36
C GLU A 404 4.07 -29.85 37.07
N GLN A 405 4.42 -28.94 37.98
CA GLN A 405 5.64 -29.04 38.79
C GLN A 405 5.64 -30.28 39.71
N VAL A 406 4.51 -30.56 40.37
CA VAL A 406 4.38 -31.76 41.21
C VAL A 406 4.57 -33.02 40.37
N VAL A 407 3.87 -33.13 39.24
CA VAL A 407 4.01 -34.29 38.33
C VAL A 407 5.44 -34.42 37.84
N GLN A 408 6.06 -33.34 37.39
CA GLN A 408 7.46 -33.37 36.94
C GLN A 408 8.38 -33.89 38.05
N SER A 409 8.23 -33.37 39.27
CA SER A 409 9.06 -33.77 40.41
C SER A 409 8.89 -35.24 40.80
N GLU A 410 7.67 -35.78 40.75
CA GLU A 410 7.40 -37.19 41.06
C GLU A 410 7.91 -38.12 39.96
N VAL A 411 7.76 -37.75 38.68
CA VAL A 411 8.33 -38.51 37.56
C VAL A 411 9.85 -38.56 37.65
N GLU A 412 10.50 -37.45 38.01
CA GLU A 412 11.95 -37.40 38.21
C GLU A 412 12.41 -38.33 39.34
N LYS A 413 11.67 -38.41 40.46
CA LYS A 413 11.96 -39.35 41.56
C LYS A 413 11.83 -40.81 41.13
N LEU A 414 10.85 -41.12 40.29
CA LEU A 414 10.56 -42.48 39.82
C LEU A 414 11.44 -42.92 38.64
N ARG A 415 12.36 -42.08 38.16
CA ARG A 415 13.23 -42.35 37.01
C ARG A 415 14.04 -43.65 37.16
N GLY A 416 14.46 -44.01 38.38
CA GLY A 416 15.15 -45.27 38.68
C GLY A 416 14.31 -46.52 38.43
N LEU A 417 12.99 -46.37 38.39
CA LEU A 417 12.03 -47.43 38.07
C LEU A 417 11.64 -47.44 36.58
N HIS A 418 12.38 -46.72 35.73
CA HIS A 418 12.09 -46.55 34.29
C HIS A 418 10.73 -45.87 34.01
N VAL A 419 10.20 -45.10 34.95
CA VAL A 419 9.05 -44.22 34.72
C VAL A 419 9.56 -42.92 34.07
N GLY A 420 9.07 -42.62 32.87
CA GLY A 420 9.53 -41.48 32.07
C GLY A 420 8.44 -40.49 31.65
N ASN A 421 7.19 -40.72 32.05
CA ASN A 421 6.04 -39.91 31.66
C ASN A 421 5.08 -39.67 32.84
N GLY A 422 4.38 -38.55 32.79
CA GLY A 422 3.33 -38.16 33.72
C GLY A 422 2.48 -37.07 33.10
N SER A 423 1.22 -36.95 33.52
CA SER A 423 0.29 -35.94 32.99
C SER A 423 -0.55 -35.37 34.13
N ALA A 424 -0.70 -34.05 34.13
CA ALA A 424 -1.72 -33.31 34.88
C ALA A 424 -2.68 -32.72 33.84
N VAL A 425 -3.92 -33.22 33.80
CA VAL A 425 -4.96 -32.78 32.84
C VAL A 425 -6.03 -31.96 33.56
#